data_AF-H1FYX3-F1
#
_entry.id   AF-H1FYX3-F1
#
_cell.length_a   1.000
_cell.length_b   1.000
_cell.length_c   1.000
_cell.angle_alpha   90.00
_cell.angle_beta   90.00
_cell.angle_gamma   90.00
#
_symmetry.space_group_name_H-M   'P 1'
#
loop_
_entity.id
_entity.type
_entity.pdbx_description
1 polymer ?
#
loop_
_entity_poly.entity_id
_entity_poly.type
_entity_poly.pdbx_seq_one_letter_code
_entity_poly.pdbx_strand_id
1 'polypeptide(L)'
;MKYSISFRIWHWLNAIVVLGLLATVFLRKTFLSWRTNSEILMNKLFDMDIEISIEQAKILAKAVRAGMWEWHIILGYALVFLILFRIFLYFKDTSIRESFSSLTLHKKMVHLSYYVIYATLIFMSITGFMIHFYQDLGLLKDTAHDIKEIHELVFNIILYFVPLHIAGVIIADNRDEKGLISTMINGKE
;
A
#
# COMPACT_ATOMS: atom_id res chain seq x y z
N MET A 1 3.17 25.82 -8.36
CA MET A 1 3.03 24.78 -9.41
C MET A 1 1.55 24.49 -9.59
N LYS A 2 1.01 24.38 -10.80
CA LYS A 2 -0.42 24.02 -10.98
C LYS A 2 -0.54 22.54 -11.32
N TYR A 3 -1.09 21.74 -10.41
CA TYR A 3 -1.36 20.32 -10.66
C TYR A 3 -2.61 20.14 -11.52
N SER A 4 -2.49 19.34 -12.59
CA SER A 4 -3.63 19.02 -13.46
C SER A 4 -4.73 18.29 -12.68
N ILE A 5 -5.98 18.45 -13.12
CA ILE A 5 -7.14 17.78 -12.50
C ILE A 5 -6.94 16.25 -12.47
N SER A 6 -6.48 15.68 -13.59
CA SER A 6 -6.26 14.23 -13.72
C SER A 6 -5.20 13.72 -12.76
N PHE A 7 -4.12 14.49 -12.55
CA PHE A 7 -3.08 14.13 -11.60
C PHE A 7 -3.59 14.19 -10.15
N ARG A 8 -4.36 15.23 -9.79
CA ARG A 8 -4.92 15.37 -8.44
C ARG A 8 -5.89 14.25 -8.10
N ILE A 9 -6.82 13.94 -9.02
CA ILE A 9 -7.76 12.83 -8.85
C ILE A 9 -7.00 11.51 -8.67
N TRP A 10 -6.03 11.25 -9.54
CA TRP A 10 -5.18 10.07 -9.43
C TRP A 10 -4.44 10.00 -8.09
N HIS A 11 -3.86 11.12 -7.63
CA HIS A 11 -3.12 11.19 -6.37
C HIS A 11 -4.00 10.80 -5.17
N TRP A 12 -5.19 11.39 -5.06
CA TRP A 12 -6.09 11.11 -3.94
C TRP A 12 -6.68 9.70 -3.99
N LEU A 13 -7.04 9.19 -5.18
CA LEU A 13 -7.46 7.79 -5.32
C LEU A 13 -6.33 6.83 -4.92
N ASN A 14 -5.10 7.12 -5.35
CA ASN A 14 -3.94 6.33 -4.97
C ASN A 14 -3.68 6.39 -3.46
N ALA A 15 -3.81 7.56 -2.83
CA ALA A 15 -3.69 7.70 -1.38
C ALA A 15 -4.73 6.85 -0.63
N ILE A 16 -6.00 6.89 -1.05
CA ILE A 16 -7.07 6.08 -0.45
C ILE A 16 -6.76 4.58 -0.58
N VAL A 17 -6.34 4.12 -1.77
CA VAL A 17 -6.00 2.72 -2.01
C VAL A 17 -4.80 2.28 -1.14
N VAL A 18 -3.73 3.08 -1.11
CA VAL A 18 -2.54 2.79 -0.30
C VAL A 18 -2.88 2.74 1.19
N LEU A 19 -3.68 3.69 1.71
CA LEU A 19 -4.13 3.70 3.10
C LEU A 19 -5.02 2.49 3.41
N GLY A 20 -5.90 2.08 2.49
CA GLY A 20 -6.69 0.86 2.63
C GLY A 20 -5.84 -0.41 2.67
N LEU A 21 -4.81 -0.49 1.83
CA LEU A 21 -3.83 -1.60 1.86
C LEU A 21 -3.03 -1.62 3.16
N LEU A 22 -2.62 -0.46 3.68
CA LEU A 22 -1.99 -0.37 5.00
C LEU A 22 -2.95 -0.83 6.11
N ALA A 23 -4.21 -0.41 6.06
CA ALA A 23 -5.23 -0.78 7.05
C ALA A 23 -5.50 -2.30 7.06
N THR A 24 -5.61 -2.94 5.91
CA THR A 24 -5.78 -4.40 5.82
C THR A 24 -4.59 -5.15 6.40
N VAL A 25 -3.35 -4.70 6.15
CA VAL A 25 -2.14 -5.29 6.77
C VAL A 25 -2.13 -5.07 8.29
N PHE A 26 -2.50 -3.87 8.74
CA PHE A 26 -2.62 -3.55 10.16
C PHE A 26 -3.62 -4.49 10.85
N LEU A 27 -4.82 -4.64 10.29
CA LEU A 27 -5.83 -5.59 10.79
C LEU A 27 -5.28 -7.02 10.84
N ARG A 28 -4.63 -7.48 9.76
CA ARG A 28 -4.06 -8.84 9.68
C ARG A 28 -2.99 -9.11 10.75
N LYS A 29 -2.14 -8.13 11.05
CA LYS A 29 -1.04 -8.27 12.02
C LYS A 29 -1.48 -8.05 13.46
N THR A 30 -2.62 -7.40 13.69
CA THR A 30 -3.16 -7.11 15.02
C THR A 30 -4.45 -7.91 15.27
N PHE A 31 -5.61 -7.29 15.11
CA PHE A 31 -6.93 -7.82 15.50
C PHE A 31 -7.30 -9.14 14.81
N LEU A 32 -6.88 -9.34 13.56
CA LEU A 32 -7.21 -10.50 12.74
C LEU A 32 -6.02 -11.46 12.57
N SER A 33 -5.08 -11.44 13.52
CA SER A 33 -3.98 -12.41 13.58
C SER A 33 -4.55 -13.81 13.77
N TRP A 34 -4.21 -14.73 12.86
CA TRP A 34 -4.69 -16.11 12.94
C TRP A 34 -4.22 -16.83 14.21
N ARG A 35 -3.05 -16.46 14.76
CA ARG A 35 -2.49 -17.08 15.97
C ARG A 35 -3.38 -16.78 17.17
N THR A 36 -3.55 -15.49 17.46
CA THR A 36 -4.39 -15.01 18.56
C THR A 36 -5.85 -15.42 18.38
N ASN A 37 -6.41 -15.30 17.17
CA ASN A 37 -7.81 -15.68 16.94
C ASN A 37 -8.00 -17.20 17.04
N SER A 38 -7.02 -18.04 16.67
CA SER A 38 -7.13 -19.49 16.85
C SER A 38 -7.19 -19.88 18.32
N GLU A 39 -6.40 -19.24 19.18
CA GLU A 39 -6.43 -19.45 20.63
C GLU A 39 -7.77 -19.00 21.24
N ILE A 40 -8.25 -17.81 20.86
CA ILE A 40 -9.54 -17.29 21.32
C ILE A 40 -10.69 -18.23 20.94
N LEU A 41 -10.73 -18.69 19.68
CA LEU A 41 -11.78 -19.57 19.19
C LEU A 41 -11.75 -20.93 19.88
N MET A 42 -10.56 -21.50 20.07
CA MET A 42 -10.39 -22.78 20.75
C MET A 42 -10.88 -22.71 22.20
N ASN A 43 -10.52 -21.65 22.94
CA ASN A 43 -10.99 -21.44 24.31
C ASN A 43 -12.51 -21.23 24.39
N LYS A 44 -13.07 -20.43 23.48
CA LYS A 44 -14.52 -20.14 23.47
C LYS A 44 -15.37 -21.33 23.08
N LEU A 45 -14.88 -22.21 22.21
CA LEU A 45 -15.57 -23.45 21.87
C LEU A 45 -15.46 -24.48 23.00
N PHE A 46 -14.32 -24.54 23.69
CA PHE A 46 -14.16 -25.36 24.88
C PHE A 46 -15.13 -24.94 26.00
N ASP A 47 -15.32 -23.63 26.22
CA ASP A 47 -16.34 -23.10 27.16
C ASP A 47 -17.78 -23.54 26.81
N MET A 48 -18.02 -24.03 25.59
CA MET A 48 -19.29 -24.53 25.07
C MET A 48 -19.33 -26.06 24.92
N ASP A 49 -18.39 -26.76 25.56
CA ASP A 49 -18.21 -28.23 25.46
C ASP A 49 -17.92 -28.73 24.03
N ILE A 50 -17.33 -27.87 23.18
CA ILE A 50 -16.92 -28.20 21.82
C ILE A 50 -15.39 -28.24 21.76
N GLU A 51 -14.82 -29.45 21.78
CA GLU A 51 -13.39 -29.65 21.56
C GLU A 51 -13.04 -29.63 20.08
N ILE A 52 -12.05 -28.82 19.71
CA ILE A 52 -11.49 -28.76 18.37
C ILE A 52 -9.97 -28.88 18.41
N SER A 53 -9.40 -29.46 17.36
CA SER A 53 -7.95 -29.49 17.16
C SER A 53 -7.40 -28.11 16.81
N ILE A 54 -6.09 -27.92 17.01
CA ILE A 54 -5.41 -26.67 16.63
C ILE A 54 -5.50 -26.38 15.13
N GLU A 55 -5.55 -27.41 14.28
CA GLU A 55 -5.71 -27.23 12.83
C GLU A 55 -7.10 -26.73 12.48
N GLN A 56 -8.15 -27.25 13.14
CA GLN A 56 -9.51 -26.71 12.99
C GLN A 56 -9.59 -25.25 13.48
N ALA A 57 -8.97 -24.92 14.61
CA ALA A 57 -8.92 -23.56 15.13
C ALA A 57 -8.24 -22.59 14.16
N LYS A 58 -7.14 -23.01 13.53
CA LYS A 58 -6.45 -22.23 12.48
C LYS A 58 -7.33 -22.00 11.25
N ILE A 59 -8.11 -22.99 10.83
CA ILE A 59 -9.04 -22.87 9.70
C ILE A 59 -10.10 -21.82 10.02
N LEU A 60 -10.74 -21.90 11.19
CA LEU A 60 -11.75 -20.93 11.62
C LEU A 60 -11.17 -19.52 11.74
N ALA A 61 -10.00 -19.36 12.35
CA ALA A 61 -9.33 -18.06 12.48
C ALA A 61 -8.98 -17.44 11.12
N LYS A 62 -8.59 -18.28 10.13
CA LYS A 62 -8.36 -17.81 8.76
C LYS A 62 -9.67 -17.42 8.06
N ALA A 63 -10.78 -18.10 8.35
CA ALA A 63 -12.09 -17.74 7.81
C ALA A 63 -12.58 -16.37 8.32
N VAL A 64 -12.38 -16.07 9.62
CA VAL A 64 -12.73 -14.76 10.22
C VAL A 64 -12.09 -13.58 9.46
N ARG A 65 -10.84 -13.74 9.01
CA ARG A 65 -10.11 -12.68 8.30
C ARG A 65 -10.25 -12.72 6.78
N ALA A 66 -10.98 -13.70 6.23
CA ALA A 66 -11.07 -13.91 4.79
C ALA A 66 -11.64 -12.68 4.07
N GLY A 67 -12.72 -12.09 4.60
CA GLY A 67 -13.32 -10.88 4.00
C GLY A 67 -12.33 -9.70 3.89
N MET A 68 -11.49 -9.49 4.91
CA MET A 68 -10.44 -8.45 4.86
C MET A 68 -9.38 -8.78 3.81
N TRP A 69 -9.02 -10.07 3.64
CA TRP A 69 -8.07 -10.51 2.63
C TRP A 69 -8.60 -10.26 1.20
N GLU A 70 -9.88 -10.50 0.95
CA GLU A 70 -10.53 -10.16 -0.33
C GLU A 70 -10.44 -8.65 -0.61
N TRP A 71 -10.71 -7.82 0.38
CA TRP A 71 -10.51 -6.36 0.24
C TRP A 71 -9.06 -5.99 -0.06
N HIS A 72 -8.08 -6.67 0.53
CA HIS A 72 -6.68 -6.45 0.21
C HIS A 72 -6.37 -6.75 -1.26
N ILE A 73 -6.91 -7.84 -1.81
CA ILE A 73 -6.75 -8.20 -3.22
C ILE A 73 -7.43 -7.18 -4.15
N ILE A 74 -8.68 -6.80 -3.84
CA ILE A 74 -9.44 -5.80 -4.63
C ILE A 74 -8.69 -4.47 -4.67
N LEU A 75 -8.19 -3.99 -3.52
CA LEU A 75 -7.37 -2.79 -3.45
C LEU A 75 -6.03 -2.96 -4.18
N GLY A 76 -5.46 -4.16 -4.20
CA GLY A 76 -4.30 -4.50 -5.02
C GLY A 76 -4.55 -4.31 -6.51
N TYR A 77 -5.70 -4.79 -7.03
CA TYR A 77 -6.09 -4.54 -8.42
C TYR A 77 -6.28 -3.05 -8.71
N ALA A 78 -6.92 -2.31 -7.79
CA ALA A 78 -7.06 -0.87 -7.90
C ALA A 78 -5.69 -0.17 -7.96
N LEU A 79 -4.72 -0.60 -7.16
CA LEU A 79 -3.36 -0.06 -7.18
C LEU A 79 -2.66 -0.33 -8.52
N VAL A 80 -2.75 -1.56 -9.04
CA VAL A 80 -2.19 -1.92 -10.37
C VAL A 80 -2.78 -1.00 -11.44
N PHE A 81 -4.10 -0.84 -11.47
CA PHE A 81 -4.77 0.06 -12.42
C PHE A 81 -4.26 1.51 -12.28
N LEU A 82 -4.17 2.03 -11.07
CA LEU A 82 -3.69 3.39 -10.81
C LEU A 82 -2.23 3.58 -11.23
N ILE A 83 -1.35 2.59 -11.05
CA ILE A 83 0.03 2.65 -11.53
C ILE A 83 0.07 2.72 -13.06
N LEU A 84 -0.69 1.85 -13.75
CA LEU A 84 -0.77 1.88 -15.21
C LEU A 84 -1.32 3.22 -15.72
N PHE A 85 -2.36 3.75 -15.07
CA PHE A 85 -2.90 5.07 -15.38
C PHE A 85 -1.87 6.18 -15.13
N ARG A 86 -1.03 6.06 -14.08
CA ARG A 86 0.03 7.02 -13.81
C ARG A 86 1.09 7.02 -14.91
N ILE A 87 1.49 5.84 -15.37
CA ILE A 87 2.44 5.68 -16.48
C ILE A 87 1.85 6.30 -17.75
N PHE A 88 0.57 6.05 -18.04
CA PHE A 88 -0.12 6.71 -19.16
C PHE A 88 -0.12 8.24 -19.04
N LEU A 89 -0.43 8.80 -17.87
CA LEU A 89 -0.37 10.25 -17.62
C LEU A 89 1.04 10.81 -17.80
N TYR A 90 2.07 10.04 -17.43
CA TYR A 90 3.47 10.45 -17.60
C TYR A 90 3.83 10.68 -19.07
N PHE A 91 3.36 9.82 -19.98
CA PHE A 91 3.60 10.00 -21.42
C PHE A 91 2.77 11.12 -22.06
N LYS A 92 1.68 11.55 -21.41
CA LYS A 92 0.88 12.71 -21.84
C LYS A 92 1.32 14.03 -21.23
N ASP A 93 2.30 14.01 -20.33
CA ASP A 93 2.77 15.18 -19.64
C ASP A 93 3.71 16.00 -20.54
N THR A 94 3.25 17.18 -20.98
CA THR A 94 4.02 18.12 -21.80
C THR A 94 4.71 19.20 -20.96
N SER A 95 4.74 19.06 -19.63
CA SER A 95 5.35 20.06 -18.76
C SER A 95 6.88 20.12 -18.92
N ILE A 96 7.42 21.33 -18.94
CA ILE A 96 8.87 21.55 -18.89
C ILE A 96 9.33 21.25 -17.48
N ARG A 97 10.20 20.26 -17.32
CA ARG A 97 10.72 19.84 -16.01
C ARG A 97 12.06 20.52 -15.75
N GLU A 98 12.24 21.02 -14.53
CA GLU A 98 13.54 21.48 -14.07
C GLU A 98 14.52 20.30 -14.07
N SER A 99 15.78 20.58 -14.45
CA SER A 99 16.82 19.55 -14.38
C SER A 99 17.03 19.13 -12.93
N PHE A 100 17.13 17.82 -12.68
CA PHE A 100 17.42 17.31 -11.34
C PHE A 100 18.73 17.90 -10.78
N SER A 101 19.72 18.18 -11.64
CA SER A 101 21.00 18.75 -11.24
C SER A 101 20.89 20.18 -10.67
N SER A 102 19.92 20.97 -11.14
CA SER A 102 19.71 22.37 -10.72
C SER A 102 18.90 22.52 -9.44
N LEU A 103 18.38 21.42 -8.88
CA LEU A 103 17.57 21.45 -7.65
C LEU A 103 18.45 21.61 -6.40
N THR A 104 17.88 22.26 -5.37
CA THR A 104 18.45 22.32 -4.02
C THR A 104 18.53 20.92 -3.41
N LEU A 105 19.38 20.71 -2.40
CA LEU A 105 19.53 19.41 -1.74
C LEU A 105 18.18 18.90 -1.19
N HIS A 106 17.39 19.77 -0.57
CA HIS A 106 16.06 19.42 -0.07
C HIS A 106 15.15 18.89 -1.19
N LYS A 107 15.02 19.63 -2.30
CA LYS A 107 14.18 19.22 -3.44
C LYS A 107 14.68 17.93 -4.10
N LYS A 108 16.00 17.71 -4.17
CA LYS A 108 16.58 16.44 -4.64
C LYS A 108 16.14 15.27 -3.76
N MET A 109 16.20 15.42 -2.44
CA MET A 109 15.76 14.38 -1.50
C MET A 109 14.26 14.10 -1.61
N VAL A 110 13.44 15.14 -1.77
CA VAL A 110 11.99 14.98 -2.02
C VAL A 110 11.73 14.23 -3.32
N HIS A 111 12.37 14.61 -4.43
CA HIS A 111 12.23 13.91 -5.71
C HIS A 111 12.73 12.46 -5.65
N LEU A 112 13.85 12.21 -4.98
CA LEU A 112 14.35 10.85 -4.76
C LEU A 112 13.34 10.01 -3.98
N SER A 113 12.72 10.58 -2.94
CA SER A 113 11.68 9.90 -2.18
C SER A 113 10.49 9.49 -3.05
N TYR A 114 10.13 10.32 -4.04
CA TYR A 114 9.08 10.00 -5.02
C TYR A 114 9.48 8.83 -5.91
N TYR A 115 10.72 8.78 -6.41
CA TYR A 115 11.19 7.65 -7.19
C TYR A 115 11.21 6.35 -6.39
N VAL A 116 11.66 6.41 -5.13
CA VAL A 116 11.65 5.25 -4.23
C VAL A 116 10.23 4.75 -4.02
N ILE A 117 9.27 5.62 -3.64
CA ILE A 117 7.89 5.14 -3.41
C ILE A 117 7.25 4.61 -4.70
N TYR A 118 7.50 5.21 -5.86
CA TYR A 118 6.97 4.68 -7.13
C TYR A 118 7.54 3.29 -7.45
N ALA A 119 8.85 3.10 -7.29
CA ALA A 119 9.49 1.80 -7.49
C ALA A 119 8.94 0.76 -6.49
N THR A 120 8.77 1.16 -5.22
CA THR A 120 8.16 0.31 -4.19
C THR A 120 6.73 -0.08 -4.57
N LEU A 121 5.87 0.84 -4.98
CA LEU A 121 4.48 0.53 -5.36
C LEU A 121 4.40 -0.41 -6.57
N ILE A 122 5.28 -0.24 -7.56
CA ILE A 122 5.40 -1.16 -8.71
C ILE A 122 5.81 -2.55 -8.23
N PHE A 123 6.86 -2.63 -7.40
CA PHE A 123 7.33 -3.89 -6.83
C PHE A 123 6.23 -4.61 -6.04
N MET A 124 5.53 -3.89 -5.17
CA MET A 124 4.43 -4.43 -4.36
C MET A 124 3.29 -4.95 -5.24
N SER A 125 2.98 -4.25 -6.33
CA SER A 125 1.94 -4.65 -7.28
C SER A 125 2.30 -5.92 -8.03
N ILE A 126 3.55 -6.01 -8.52
CA ILE A 126 4.05 -7.21 -9.22
C ILE A 126 4.09 -8.40 -8.28
N THR A 127 4.71 -8.26 -7.11
CA THR A 127 4.83 -9.36 -6.14
C THR A 127 3.46 -9.79 -5.58
N GLY A 128 2.55 -8.85 -5.32
CA GLY A 128 1.18 -9.16 -4.92
C GLY A 128 0.43 -9.98 -5.98
N PHE A 129 0.58 -9.60 -7.26
CA PHE A 129 0.02 -10.36 -8.38
C PHE A 129 0.64 -11.77 -8.47
N MET A 130 1.96 -11.88 -8.37
CA MET A 130 2.64 -13.19 -8.40
C MET A 130 2.20 -14.12 -7.27
N ILE A 131 1.98 -13.59 -6.06
CA ILE A 131 1.50 -14.39 -4.92
C ILE A 131 0.05 -14.83 -5.15
N HIS A 132 -0.80 -13.95 -5.69
CA HIS A 132 -2.20 -14.27 -5.92
C HIS A 132 -2.39 -15.32 -7.02
N PHE A 133 -1.62 -15.22 -8.10
CA PHE A 133 -1.72 -16.08 -9.29
C PHE A 133 -0.59 -17.13 -9.38
N TYR A 134 0.05 -17.48 -8.27
CA TYR A 134 1.26 -18.32 -8.33
C TYR A 134 1.03 -19.68 -9.02
N GLN A 135 -0.17 -20.26 -8.89
CA GLN A 135 -0.53 -21.52 -9.55
C GLN A 135 -0.66 -21.36 -11.05
N ASP A 136 -1.36 -20.31 -11.51
CA ASP A 136 -1.55 -20.01 -12.93
C ASP A 136 -0.24 -19.63 -13.63
N LEU A 137 0.69 -19.05 -12.87
CA LEU A 137 2.05 -18.73 -13.32
C LEU A 137 3.00 -19.94 -13.28
N GLY A 138 2.55 -21.10 -12.81
CA GLY A 138 3.37 -22.31 -12.68
C GLY A 138 4.49 -22.20 -11.64
N LEU A 139 4.37 -21.30 -10.66
CA LEU A 139 5.36 -21.11 -9.60
C LEU A 139 5.22 -22.20 -8.53
N LEU A 140 6.36 -22.66 -8.03
CA LEU A 140 6.39 -23.55 -6.87
C LEU A 140 5.85 -22.82 -5.63
N LYS A 141 5.19 -23.57 -4.75
CA LYS A 141 4.63 -23.03 -3.50
C LYS A 141 5.68 -22.35 -2.62
N ASP A 142 6.90 -22.92 -2.57
CA ASP A 142 8.01 -22.37 -1.80
C ASP A 142 8.48 -21.04 -2.41
N THR A 143 8.56 -20.93 -3.73
CA THR A 143 8.85 -19.66 -4.41
C THR A 143 7.79 -18.60 -4.11
N ALA A 144 6.50 -18.96 -4.13
CA ALA A 144 5.43 -18.03 -3.77
C ALA A 144 5.52 -17.60 -2.29
N HIS A 145 6.00 -18.48 -1.41
CA HIS A 145 6.27 -18.16 -0.02
C HIS A 145 7.40 -17.14 0.11
N ASP A 146 8.53 -17.35 -0.55
CA ASP A 146 9.68 -16.43 -0.53
C ASP A 146 9.29 -15.04 -1.07
N ILE A 147 8.55 -14.99 -2.19
CA ILE A 147 8.05 -13.73 -2.75
C ILE A 147 7.18 -13.00 -1.74
N LYS A 148 6.33 -13.73 -1.00
CA LYS A 148 5.50 -13.16 0.06
C LYS A 148 6.33 -12.61 1.21
N GLU A 149 7.40 -13.28 1.62
CA GLU A 149 8.29 -12.74 2.67
C GLU A 149 8.93 -11.42 2.23
N ILE A 150 9.42 -11.36 0.99
CA ILE A 150 10.00 -10.14 0.43
C ILE A 150 8.92 -9.04 0.29
N HIS A 151 7.71 -9.40 -0.14
CA HIS A 151 6.57 -8.46 -0.21
C HIS A 151 6.26 -7.87 1.18
N GLU A 152 6.22 -8.70 2.22
CA GLU A 152 6.02 -8.26 3.60
C GLU A 152 7.18 -7.41 4.13
N LEU A 153 8.41 -7.65 3.67
CA LEU A 153 9.60 -6.86 4.01
C LEU A 153 9.55 -5.46 3.35
N VAL A 154 9.31 -5.42 2.04
CA VAL A 154 9.30 -4.18 1.24
C VAL A 154 8.12 -3.26 1.60
N PHE A 155 7.01 -3.83 2.04
CA PHE A 155 5.89 -3.09 2.63
C PHE A 155 6.33 -2.07 3.70
N ASN A 156 7.37 -2.36 4.49
CA ASN A 156 7.82 -1.46 5.55
C ASN A 156 8.29 -0.10 5.00
N ILE A 157 8.78 -0.04 3.76
CA ILE A 157 9.12 1.23 3.10
C ILE A 157 7.87 2.12 3.00
N ILE A 158 6.74 1.55 2.58
CA ILE A 158 5.45 2.27 2.50
C ILE A 158 4.99 2.68 3.90
N LEU A 159 5.09 1.77 4.87
CA LEU A 159 4.69 2.01 6.25
C LEU A 159 5.37 3.24 6.86
N TYR A 160 6.65 3.46 6.58
CA TYR A 160 7.38 4.66 7.04
C TYR A 160 7.20 5.85 6.11
N PHE A 161 7.18 5.64 4.80
CA PHE A 161 7.05 6.72 3.82
C PHE A 161 5.76 7.50 3.99
N VAL A 162 4.61 6.83 4.16
CA VAL A 162 3.30 7.50 4.24
C VAL A 162 3.22 8.52 5.38
N PRO A 163 3.49 8.17 6.66
CA PRO A 163 3.46 9.16 7.74
C PRO A 163 4.51 10.26 7.57
N LEU A 164 5.72 9.91 7.11
CA LEU A 164 6.78 10.91 6.85
C LEU A 164 6.39 11.89 5.75
N HIS A 165 5.75 11.41 4.68
CA HIS A 165 5.24 12.22 3.59
C HIS A 165 4.15 13.19 4.08
N ILE A 166 3.17 12.69 4.82
CA ILE A 166 2.09 13.52 5.38
C ILE A 166 2.67 14.60 6.31
N ALA A 167 3.54 14.20 7.25
CA ALA A 167 4.19 15.15 8.15
C ALA A 167 5.03 16.18 7.40
N GLY A 168 5.80 15.74 6.40
CA GLY A 168 6.63 16.60 5.56
C GLY A 168 5.82 17.64 4.81
N VAL A 169 4.70 17.25 4.20
CA VAL A 169 3.81 18.16 3.47
C VAL A 169 3.15 19.16 4.43
N ILE A 170 2.67 18.71 5.60
CA ILE A 170 2.09 19.61 6.61
C ILE A 170 3.12 20.63 7.10
N ILE A 171 4.34 20.19 7.40
CA ILE A 171 5.41 21.09 7.87
C ILE A 171 5.79 22.10 6.78
N ALA A 172 5.92 21.66 5.53
CA ALA A 172 6.28 22.53 4.40
C ALA A 172 5.18 23.58 4.14
N ASP A 173 3.91 23.17 4.17
CA ASP A 173 2.75 24.04 3.96
C ASP A 173 2.60 25.12 5.03
N ASN A 174 3.03 24.84 6.27
CA ASN A 174 3.00 25.79 7.38
C ASN A 174 4.24 26.69 7.48
N ARG A 175 5.28 26.44 6.66
CA ARG A 175 6.54 27.20 6.68
C ARG A 175 6.74 27.94 5.35
N ASP A 176 7.61 27.38 4.52
CA ASP A 176 8.22 28.07 3.38
C ASP A 176 7.48 27.79 2.06
N GLU A 177 6.63 26.76 2.02
CA GLU A 177 5.89 26.33 0.83
C GLU A 177 4.38 26.40 1.07
N LYS A 178 3.86 27.60 1.36
CA LYS A 178 2.42 27.80 1.62
C LYS A 178 1.54 27.43 0.43
N GLY A 179 0.42 26.78 0.71
CA GLY A 179 -0.60 26.45 -0.30
C GLY A 179 -0.33 25.15 -1.06
N LEU A 180 0.65 24.34 -0.65
CA LEU A 180 0.91 23.01 -1.21
C LEU A 180 -0.32 22.10 -1.12
N ILE A 181 -0.94 22.02 0.06
CA ILE A 181 -2.11 21.17 0.29
C ILE A 181 -3.30 21.69 -0.50
N SER A 182 -3.55 23.00 -0.43
CA SER A 182 -4.59 23.71 -1.20
C SER A 182 -4.47 23.40 -2.69
N THR A 183 -3.27 23.56 -3.24
CA THR A 183 -2.96 23.29 -4.66
C THR A 183 -3.24 21.83 -5.02
N MET A 184 -2.93 20.87 -4.14
CA MET A 184 -3.21 19.45 -4.39
C MET A 184 -4.71 19.12 -4.35
N ILE A 185 -5.51 19.90 -3.63
CA ILE A 185 -6.96 19.71 -3.54
C ILE A 185 -7.67 20.42 -4.69
N ASN A 186 -7.47 21.74 -4.83
CA ASN A 186 -8.27 22.59 -5.71
C ASN A 186 -7.55 23.01 -7.01
N GLY A 187 -6.22 22.84 -7.09
CA GLY A 187 -5.41 23.20 -8.28
C GLY A 187 -5.18 24.70 -8.47
N LYS A 188 -5.57 25.50 -7.48
CA LYS A 188 -5.35 26.94 -7.37
C LYS A 188 -4.33 27.19 -6.24
N GLU A 189 -3.71 28.35 -6.23
CA GLU A 189 -2.89 28.80 -5.10
C GLU A 189 -3.78 29.01 -3.85
#